data_AF-A0A7S1HRE0-F1
#
_entry.id   AF-A0A7S1HRE0-F1
#
_cell.length_a   1.000
_cell.length_b   1.000
_cell.length_c   1.000
_cell.angle_alpha   90.00
_cell.angle_beta   90.00
_cell.angle_gamma   90.00
#
_symmetry.space_group_name_H-M   'P 1'
#
loop_
_entity.id
_entity.type
_entity.pdbx_description
1 polymer ?
#
loop_
_entity_poly.entity_id
_entity_poly.type
_entity_poly.pdbx_seq_one_letter_code
_entity_poly.pdbx_strand_id
1 'polypeptide(L)'
;MLGLFTTSVLGFGSTPAPTTVTGYIADYACWNSGFAMDTGASMTMQADEHTVHCLKMSVCVNSGYLLVTKGEMDAEYTMAADLSGHCFDDAVAILETMDDSMTGPKVEATLAEDGSCVHLKVA
;
A
#
# COMPACT_ATOMS: atom_id res chain seq x y z
N MET A 1 8.39 -53.89 -30.24
CA MET A 1 9.03 -52.71 -29.64
C MET A 1 7.91 -51.76 -29.23
N LEU A 2 7.70 -51.61 -27.92
CA LEU A 2 6.79 -50.61 -27.34
C LEU A 2 7.39 -49.22 -27.59
N GLY A 3 6.72 -48.37 -28.36
CA GLY A 3 7.04 -46.95 -28.45
C GLY A 3 6.36 -46.22 -27.28
N LEU A 4 7.16 -45.74 -26.32
CA LEU A 4 6.69 -44.90 -25.23
C LEU A 4 6.29 -43.52 -25.74
N PHE A 5 5.12 -43.06 -25.27
CA PHE A 5 4.64 -41.69 -25.36
C PHE A 5 5.56 -40.75 -24.57
N THR A 6 5.92 -39.61 -25.16
CA THR A 6 6.33 -38.43 -24.39
C THR A 6 5.66 -37.20 -25.00
N THR A 7 4.38 -36.99 -24.66
CA THR A 7 3.79 -35.66 -24.76
C THR A 7 4.38 -34.81 -23.65
N SER A 8 5.39 -34.01 -23.99
CA SER A 8 5.81 -32.88 -23.17
C SER A 8 4.66 -31.89 -23.08
N VAL A 9 3.94 -31.92 -21.96
CA VAL A 9 3.03 -30.83 -21.60
C VAL A 9 3.93 -29.66 -21.24
N LEU A 10 3.97 -28.64 -22.09
CA LEU A 10 4.47 -27.33 -21.67
C LEU A 10 3.54 -26.88 -20.54
N GLY A 11 4.02 -27.02 -19.31
CA GLY A 11 3.36 -26.42 -18.16
C GLY A 11 3.35 -24.92 -18.40
N PHE A 12 2.18 -24.39 -18.73
CA PHE A 12 1.93 -22.96 -18.58
C PHE A 12 2.17 -22.67 -17.11
N GLY A 13 3.28 -22.01 -16.80
CA GLY A 13 3.42 -21.31 -15.55
C GLY A 13 2.29 -20.30 -15.53
N SER A 14 1.19 -20.65 -14.86
CA SER A 14 0.20 -19.68 -14.43
C SER A 14 0.94 -18.70 -13.54
N THR A 15 1.38 -17.58 -14.09
CA THR A 15 1.76 -16.39 -13.33
C THR A 15 0.54 -16.03 -12.48
N PRO A 16 0.56 -16.16 -11.13
CA PRO A 16 -0.52 -15.64 -10.31
C PRO A 16 -0.89 -14.22 -10.74
N ALA A 17 -2.20 -13.99 -10.88
CA ALA A 17 -2.68 -12.66 -11.23
C ALA A 17 -2.29 -11.67 -10.12
N PRO A 18 -1.94 -10.42 -10.47
CA PRO A 18 -1.68 -9.40 -9.47
C PRO A 18 -2.92 -9.21 -8.60
N THR A 19 -2.70 -8.98 -7.30
CA THR A 19 -3.79 -8.81 -6.33
C THR A 19 -3.97 -7.33 -6.03
N THR A 20 -5.21 -6.87 -5.98
CA THR A 20 -5.53 -5.48 -5.62
C THR A 20 -5.88 -5.38 -4.15
N VAL A 21 -5.25 -4.44 -3.44
CA VAL A 21 -5.53 -4.14 -2.04
C VAL A 21 -5.94 -2.67 -1.91
N THR A 22 -7.10 -2.43 -1.30
CA THR A 22 -7.55 -1.08 -0.97
C THR A 22 -7.15 -0.72 0.45
N GLY A 23 -6.62 0.49 0.63
CA GLY A 23 -6.17 0.99 1.92
C GLY A 23 -5.94 2.49 1.90
N TYR A 24 -5.28 2.99 2.95
CA TYR A 24 -4.90 4.39 3.10
C TYR A 24 -3.39 4.54 3.03
N ILE A 25 -2.90 5.62 2.42
CA ILE A 25 -1.48 5.97 2.47
C ILE A 25 -1.15 6.42 3.90
N ALA A 26 -0.13 5.82 4.47
CA ALA A 26 0.52 6.25 5.71
C ALA A 26 2.04 6.43 5.47
N ASP A 27 2.73 7.04 6.43
CA ASP A 27 4.19 7.16 6.42
C ASP A 27 4.83 6.42 7.59
N TYR A 28 6.08 6.01 7.42
CA TYR A 28 6.81 5.27 8.44
C TYR A 28 7.09 6.09 9.71
N ALA A 29 7.23 7.41 9.63
CA ALA A 29 7.49 8.23 10.82
C ALA A 29 6.29 8.20 11.76
N CYS A 30 5.08 8.48 11.25
CA CYS A 30 3.85 8.43 12.03
C CYS A 30 3.54 7.00 12.47
N TRP A 31 3.63 6.03 11.55
CA TRP A 31 3.36 4.62 11.85
C TRP A 31 4.24 4.09 12.99
N ASN A 32 5.55 4.30 12.93
CA ASN A 32 6.49 3.81 13.95
C ASN A 32 6.35 4.55 15.29
N SER A 33 5.87 5.80 15.27
CA SER A 33 5.56 6.54 16.50
C SER A 33 4.25 6.11 17.15
N GLY A 34 3.37 5.43 16.40
CA GLY A 34 2.04 5.00 16.80
C GLY A 34 0.95 6.07 16.62
N PHE A 35 1.32 7.33 16.33
CA PHE A 35 0.40 8.45 16.22
C PHE A 35 0.72 9.37 15.03
N ALA A 36 -0.30 9.94 14.41
CA ALA A 36 -0.15 11.02 13.43
C ALA A 36 0.39 12.29 14.13
N MET A 37 1.42 12.92 13.57
CA MET A 37 2.12 14.03 14.23
C MET A 37 1.28 15.30 14.38
N ASP A 38 0.31 15.50 13.49
CA ASP A 38 -0.52 16.70 13.41
C ASP A 38 -1.83 16.57 14.21
N THR A 39 -2.53 15.45 14.08
CA THR A 39 -3.82 15.21 14.73
C THR A 39 -3.69 14.46 16.06
N GLY A 40 -2.60 13.72 16.26
CA GLY A 40 -2.47 12.77 17.38
C GLY A 40 -3.33 11.52 17.22
N ALA A 41 -3.93 11.29 16.05
CA ALA A 41 -4.73 10.10 15.77
C ALA A 41 -3.87 8.83 15.86
N SER A 42 -4.43 7.75 16.41
CA SER A 42 -3.71 6.48 16.51
C SER A 42 -3.57 5.82 15.14
N MET A 43 -2.35 5.52 14.72
CA MET A 43 -2.10 4.91 13.41
C MET A 43 -2.62 3.47 13.29
N THR A 44 -2.85 2.78 14.42
CA THR A 44 -3.43 1.44 14.42
C THR A 44 -4.95 1.45 14.58
N MET A 45 -5.57 2.55 15.00
CA MET A 45 -7.04 2.62 15.22
C MET A 45 -7.76 3.57 14.27
N GLN A 46 -7.06 4.61 13.80
CA GLN A 46 -7.58 5.79 13.10
C GLN A 46 -6.62 6.24 11.99
N ALA A 47 -6.02 5.29 11.26
CA ALA A 47 -5.09 5.64 10.17
C ALA A 47 -5.74 6.49 9.06
N ASP A 48 -7.05 6.44 8.93
CA ASP A 48 -7.87 7.26 8.03
C ASP A 48 -8.02 8.72 8.47
N GLU A 49 -7.63 9.05 9.71
CA GLU A 49 -7.55 10.44 10.19
C GLU A 49 -6.18 11.08 9.89
N HIS A 50 -5.26 10.35 9.26
CA HIS A 50 -3.97 10.88 8.86
C HIS A 50 -4.11 11.87 7.71
N THR A 51 -3.64 13.10 7.89
CA THR A 51 -3.88 14.17 6.92
C THR A 51 -2.89 14.14 5.77
N VAL A 52 -3.34 14.62 4.62
CA VAL A 52 -2.48 14.87 3.45
C VAL A 52 -1.41 15.90 3.80
N HIS A 53 -1.73 16.91 4.62
CA HIS A 53 -0.74 17.87 5.11
C HIS A 53 0.43 17.17 5.81
N CYS A 54 0.15 16.27 6.76
CA CYS A 54 1.18 15.55 7.49
C CYS A 54 2.01 14.67 6.55
N LEU A 55 1.35 13.93 5.65
CA LEU A 55 2.00 13.07 4.67
C LEU A 55 2.95 13.82 3.73
N LYS A 56 2.73 15.12 3.48
CA LYS A 56 3.60 15.98 2.68
C LYS A 56 4.73 16.65 3.48
N MET A 57 4.72 16.58 4.82
CA MET A 57 5.81 17.10 5.63
C MET A 57 7.11 16.37 5.30
N SER A 58 8.22 17.09 5.23
CA SER A 58 9.50 16.51 4.82
C SER A 58 9.93 15.30 5.67
N VAL A 59 9.57 15.28 6.96
CA VAL A 59 9.84 14.13 7.84
C VAL A 59 9.08 12.88 7.42
N CYS A 60 7.83 13.02 7.00
CA CYS A 60 6.96 11.92 6.58
C CYS A 60 7.37 11.41 5.19
N VAL A 61 7.56 12.33 4.23
CA VAL A 61 8.06 12.00 2.87
C VAL A 61 9.39 11.23 2.95
N ASN A 62 10.36 11.73 3.73
CA ASN A 62 11.69 11.13 3.84
C ASN A 62 11.69 9.79 4.61
N SER A 63 10.65 9.53 5.41
CA SER A 63 10.52 8.24 6.10
C SER A 63 10.06 7.12 5.18
N GLY A 64 9.47 7.46 4.03
CA GLY A 64 8.85 6.51 3.13
C GLY A 64 7.36 6.30 3.43
N TYR A 65 6.65 5.82 2.42
CA TYR A 65 5.22 5.54 2.49
C TYR A 65 4.94 4.04 2.62
N LEU A 66 3.76 3.74 3.16
CA LEU A 66 3.24 2.40 3.31
C LEU A 66 1.73 2.42 3.11
N LEU A 67 1.18 1.29 2.70
CA LEU A 67 -0.26 1.08 2.61
C LEU A 67 -0.75 0.42 3.88
N VAL A 68 -1.78 1.00 4.52
CA VAL A 68 -2.47 0.37 5.64
C VAL A 68 -3.90 0.01 5.27
N THR A 69 -4.35 -1.14 5.75
CA THR A 69 -5.71 -1.62 5.56
C THR A 69 -6.27 -2.15 6.86
N LYS A 70 -7.59 -2.25 6.91
CA LYS A 70 -8.34 -2.79 8.04
C LYS A 70 -9.16 -3.95 7.51
N GLY A 71 -8.98 -5.14 8.08
CA GLY A 71 -9.77 -6.30 7.73
C GLY A 71 -11.24 -6.09 8.08
N GLU A 72 -12.15 -6.79 7.40
CA GLU A 72 -13.60 -6.57 7.55
C GLU A 72 -14.11 -6.78 8.98
N MET A 73 -13.44 -7.65 9.75
CA MET A 73 -13.76 -7.94 11.15
C MET A 73 -12.77 -7.34 12.14
N ASP A 74 -11.72 -6.67 11.65
CA ASP A 74 -10.67 -6.13 12.49
C ASP A 74 -11.03 -4.72 12.93
N ALA A 75 -10.68 -4.39 14.17
CA ALA A 75 -10.77 -3.02 14.67
C ALA A 75 -9.54 -2.19 14.29
N GLU A 76 -8.44 -2.86 13.96
CA GLU A 76 -7.12 -2.27 13.81
C GLU A 76 -6.64 -2.22 12.36
N TYR A 77 -5.90 -1.17 12.04
CA TYR A 77 -5.14 -1.04 10.82
C TYR A 77 -3.84 -1.85 10.90
N THR A 78 -3.49 -2.48 9.79
CA THR A 78 -2.23 -3.24 9.62
C THR A 78 -1.55 -2.82 8.33
N MET A 79 -0.22 -2.98 8.28
CA MET A 79 0.54 -2.74 7.05
C MET A 79 0.20 -3.81 6.01
N ALA A 80 -0.26 -3.36 4.85
CA ALA A 80 -0.56 -4.20 3.71
C ALA A 80 0.62 -4.29 2.72
N ALA A 81 1.33 -3.19 2.51
CA ALA A 81 2.48 -3.11 1.61
C ALA A 81 3.43 -1.97 1.98
N ASP A 82 4.72 -2.16 1.72
CA ASP A 82 5.69 -1.07 1.68
C ASP A 82 5.59 -0.35 0.31
N LEU A 83 5.43 0.97 0.34
CA LEU A 83 5.38 1.81 -0.86
C LEU A 83 6.69 2.59 -1.07
N SER A 84 7.69 2.42 -0.22
CA SER A 84 8.94 3.20 -0.24
C SER A 84 9.94 2.66 -1.25
N GLY A 85 10.04 1.33 -1.36
CA GLY A 85 10.83 0.68 -2.40
C GLY A 85 10.13 0.64 -3.76
N HIS A 86 8.79 0.71 -3.77
CA HIS A 86 7.96 0.52 -4.94
C HIS A 86 6.70 1.39 -4.87
N CYS A 87 6.29 2.04 -5.97
CA CYS A 87 5.15 2.99 -5.99
C CYS A 87 5.33 4.26 -5.13
N PHE A 88 6.53 4.59 -4.67
CA PHE A 88 6.79 5.84 -3.94
C PHE A 88 6.39 7.05 -4.78
N ASP A 89 6.81 7.07 -6.05
CA ASP A 89 6.48 8.14 -6.98
C ASP A 89 4.97 8.23 -7.25
N ASP A 90 4.27 7.09 -7.35
CA ASP A 90 2.81 7.08 -7.48
C ASP A 90 2.14 7.68 -6.23
N ALA A 91 2.60 7.32 -5.02
CA ALA A 91 2.09 7.87 -3.77
C ALA A 91 2.29 9.39 -3.68
N VAL A 92 3.49 9.87 -4.03
CA VAL A 92 3.78 11.32 -4.09
C VAL A 92 2.86 12.01 -5.10
N ALA A 93 2.75 11.48 -6.32
CA ALA A 93 1.91 12.07 -7.36
C ALA A 93 0.43 12.14 -6.95
N ILE A 94 -0.08 11.10 -6.28
CA ILE A 94 -1.44 11.10 -5.73
C ILE A 94 -1.59 12.19 -4.67
N LEU A 95 -0.69 12.25 -3.70
CA LEU A 95 -0.75 13.23 -2.61
C LEU A 95 -0.67 14.67 -3.14
N GLU A 96 0.16 14.93 -4.15
CA GLU A 96 0.27 16.25 -4.80
C GLU A 96 -1.04 16.73 -5.43
N THR A 97 -1.92 15.81 -5.84
CA THR A 97 -3.25 16.16 -6.38
C THR A 97 -4.32 16.41 -5.33
N MET A 98 -4.06 16.03 -4.06
CA MET A 98 -5.02 16.14 -2.97
C MET A 98 -4.83 17.43 -2.17
N ASP A 99 -5.93 17.97 -1.65
CA ASP A 99 -5.93 19.13 -0.78
C ASP A 99 -5.34 18.76 0.60
N ASP A 100 -4.53 19.65 1.16
CA ASP A 100 -3.82 19.43 2.43
C ASP A 100 -4.77 19.19 3.62
N SER A 101 -6.02 19.68 3.55
CA SER A 101 -7.02 19.48 4.59
C SER A 101 -7.71 18.10 4.54
N MET A 102 -7.49 17.31 3.49
CA MET A 102 -8.03 15.96 3.37
C MET A 102 -7.35 15.01 4.36
N THR A 103 -8.12 14.03 4.83
CA THR A 103 -7.62 12.92 5.66
C THR A 103 -7.81 11.60 4.93
N GLY A 104 -7.02 10.60 5.28
CA GLY A 104 -7.18 9.24 4.79
C GLY A 104 -7.16 9.16 3.27
N PRO A 105 -6.05 9.53 2.61
CA PRO A 105 -5.88 9.36 1.17
C PRO A 105 -6.01 7.88 0.80
N LYS A 106 -7.20 7.51 0.33
CA LYS A 106 -7.58 6.13 0.02
C LYS A 106 -7.15 5.77 -1.38
N VAL A 107 -6.51 4.61 -1.49
CA VAL A 107 -5.88 4.14 -2.73
C VAL A 107 -6.10 2.66 -2.91
N GLU A 108 -5.99 2.22 -4.16
CA GLU A 108 -5.93 0.81 -4.56
C GLU A 108 -4.52 0.52 -5.06
N ALA A 109 -3.81 -0.38 -4.36
CA ALA A 109 -2.51 -0.88 -4.75
C ALA A 109 -2.66 -2.18 -5.53
N THR A 110 -2.02 -2.26 -6.69
CA THR A 110 -1.83 -3.51 -7.41
C THR A 110 -0.50 -4.12 -6.96
N LEU A 111 -0.57 -5.30 -6.34
CA LEU A 111 0.60 -6.00 -5.80
C LEU A 111 1.03 -7.15 -6.72
N ALA A 112 2.34 -7.30 -6.88
CA ALA A 112 2.95 -8.46 -7.50
C ALA A 112 2.88 -9.68 -6.57
N GLU A 113 3.30 -10.84 -7.08
CA GLU A 113 3.27 -12.12 -6.35
C GLU A 113 4.14 -12.13 -5.08
N ASP A 114 5.20 -11.32 -5.08
CA ASP A 114 6.12 -11.13 -3.95
C ASP A 114 5.59 -10.11 -2.93
N GLY A 115 4.41 -9.52 -3.16
CA GLY A 115 3.81 -8.48 -2.33
C GLY A 115 4.30 -7.07 -2.64
N SER A 116 5.23 -6.89 -3.58
CA SER A 116 5.74 -5.58 -3.98
C SER A 116 4.65 -4.79 -4.71
N CYS A 117 4.54 -3.49 -4.44
CA CYS A 117 3.62 -2.64 -5.18
C CYS A 117 4.08 -2.48 -6.64
N VAL A 118 3.15 -2.63 -7.58
CA VAL A 118 3.39 -2.44 -9.02
C VAL A 118 2.79 -1.12 -9.50
N HIS A 119 1.63 -0.76 -8.97
CA HIS A 119 0.94 0.48 -9.30
C HIS A 119 0.01 0.91 -8.17
N LEU A 120 -0.11 2.22 -7.98
CA LEU A 120 -1.05 2.84 -7.05
C LEU A 120 -1.98 3.81 -7.78
N LYS A 121 -3.27 3.80 -7.44
CA LYS A 121 -4.25 4.77 -7.94
C LYS A 121 -5.22 5.18 -6.83
N VAL A 122 -5.86 6.33 -6.98
CA VAL A 122 -6.95 6.78 -6.09
C VAL A 122 -8.14 5.81 -6.20
N ALA A 123 -8.73 5.46 -5.05
CA ALA A 123 -9.88 4.56 -4.94
C ALA A 123 -11.23 5.28 -4.90
#